data_AF-A0A7X5DDD5-F1
#
_entry.id   AF-A0A7X5DDD5-F1
#
_cell.length_a   1.000
_cell.length_b   1.000
_cell.length_c   1.000
_cell.angle_alpha   90.00
_cell.angle_beta   90.00
_cell.angle_gamma   90.00
#
_symmetry.space_group_name_H-M   'P 1'
#
loop_
_entity.id
_entity.type
_entity.pdbx_description
1 polymer ?
#
loop_
_entity_poly.entity_id
_entity_poly.type
_entity_poly.pdbx_seq_one_letter_code
_entity_poly.pdbx_strand_id
1 'polypeptide(L)'
;MDSHFLTGNGETSRLKSEFPRRLRLHRVAEIFVSMQNAGIRIFRDEKPDIFSSTGSPVPMLEYPAFYSSREIKEIGIDAVKIRGSRMAGALLAPSGIFVAYNGDSYTMKWDYRAEIKVQVLLKLLLCCERLPDQYARAKVSGLLLGNGLEHFYQILSAADTASRCFFLLDGNYEHFYYLTNDHYGDTLLKLLCSPENTAELGHMLMQGFYPKDTGLPIEHDALDQNGNPVLFGYFLDIPRINRFHTALQLQERTGTLICFDFQKEVLHRFCGGQVGFSTISFEKFERRFFP
;
A
#
# COMPACT_ATOMS: atom_id res chain seq x y z
N MET A 1 -11.60 38.33 -3.57
CA MET A 1 -11.95 37.87 -2.20
C MET A 1 -13.33 37.27 -2.32
N ASP A 2 -13.40 36.01 -2.73
CA ASP A 2 -14.67 35.34 -3.00
C ASP A 2 -14.89 34.24 -1.97
N SER A 3 -15.99 34.37 -1.24
CA SER A 3 -16.40 33.51 -0.14
C SER A 3 -16.83 32.14 -0.68
N HIS A 4 -15.93 31.18 -0.69
CA HIS A 4 -16.26 29.76 -0.87
C HIS A 4 -16.61 29.04 0.45
N PHE A 5 -16.73 29.79 1.55
CA PHE A 5 -17.08 29.22 2.84
C PHE A 5 -18.60 29.06 2.95
N LEU A 6 -19.06 27.80 2.95
CA LEU A 6 -20.40 27.34 3.31
C LEU A 6 -21.48 27.24 2.21
N THR A 7 -21.16 26.70 1.03
CA THR A 7 -22.17 26.01 0.21
C THR A 7 -22.26 24.53 0.59
N GLY A 8 -22.61 24.28 1.86
CA GLY A 8 -22.87 22.95 2.37
C GLY A 8 -24.17 22.39 1.81
N ASN A 9 -24.09 21.45 0.87
CA ASN A 9 -25.23 20.63 0.47
C ASN A 9 -25.78 19.90 1.71
N GLY A 10 -27.09 19.95 1.95
CA GLY A 10 -27.78 19.47 3.17
C GLY A 10 -27.70 17.96 3.44
N GLU A 11 -26.72 17.24 2.91
CA GLU A 11 -26.41 15.86 3.29
C GLU A 11 -25.67 15.76 4.65
N THR A 12 -25.15 16.87 5.16
CA THR A 12 -24.53 16.96 6.50
C THR A 12 -25.53 16.86 7.65
N SER A 13 -26.85 17.00 7.39
CA SER A 13 -27.92 16.96 8.40
C SER A 13 -28.71 15.64 8.47
N ARG A 14 -28.44 14.65 7.61
CA ARG A 14 -28.99 13.30 7.79
C ARG A 14 -28.23 12.62 8.92
N LEU A 15 -28.95 12.21 9.98
CA LEU A 15 -28.41 11.41 11.08
C LEU A 15 -27.47 10.33 10.53
N LYS A 16 -26.16 10.52 10.75
CA LYS A 16 -25.12 9.54 10.44
C LYS A 16 -25.17 8.38 11.45
N SER A 17 -26.36 7.96 11.86
CA SER A 17 -26.60 7.01 12.95
C SER A 17 -26.72 5.56 12.49
N GLU A 18 -26.85 5.28 11.19
CA GLU A 18 -26.86 3.89 10.72
C GLU A 18 -25.50 3.25 10.94
N PHE A 19 -25.49 2.07 11.57
CA PHE A 19 -24.28 1.34 11.93
C PHE A 19 -23.31 1.12 10.73
N PRO A 20 -23.77 0.68 9.53
CA PRO A 20 -22.87 0.50 8.39
C PRO A 20 -22.22 1.81 7.91
N ARG A 21 -22.95 2.93 8.01
CA ARG A 21 -22.44 4.25 7.63
C ARG A 21 -21.42 4.76 8.64
N ARG A 22 -21.63 4.53 9.94
CA ARG A 22 -20.66 4.84 11.00
C ARG A 22 -19.38 4.02 10.87
N LEU A 23 -19.52 2.73 10.62
CA LEU A 23 -18.37 1.85 10.41
C LEU A 23 -17.54 2.27 9.20
N ARG A 24 -18.19 2.67 8.10
CA ARG A 24 -17.46 3.23 6.93
C ARG A 24 -16.72 4.52 7.27
N LEU A 25 -17.34 5.43 8.02
CA LEU A 25 -16.71 6.69 8.42
C LEU A 25 -15.52 6.45 9.37
N HIS A 26 -15.67 5.51 10.30
CA HIS A 26 -14.60 5.09 11.21
C HIS A 26 -13.39 4.56 10.43
N ARG A 27 -13.62 3.63 9.49
CA ARG A 27 -12.55 3.07 8.64
C ARG A 27 -11.83 4.10 7.78
N VAL A 28 -12.56 5.10 7.27
CA VAL A 28 -11.95 6.22 6.56
C VAL A 28 -11.12 7.05 7.54
N ALA A 29 -11.64 7.34 8.74
CA ALA A 29 -10.91 8.09 9.75
C ALA A 29 -9.61 7.41 10.16
N GLU A 30 -9.59 6.08 10.32
CA GLU A 30 -8.37 5.30 10.57
C GLU A 30 -7.29 5.58 9.52
N ILE A 31 -7.63 5.50 8.24
CA ILE A 31 -6.68 5.79 7.14
C ILE A 31 -6.16 7.22 7.22
N PHE A 32 -7.04 8.19 7.48
CA PHE A 32 -6.64 9.59 7.60
C PHE A 32 -5.67 9.81 8.78
N VAL A 33 -5.91 9.14 9.91
CA VAL A 33 -5.03 9.20 11.08
C VAL A 33 -3.67 8.60 10.76
N SER A 34 -3.59 7.42 10.14
CA SER A 34 -2.30 6.83 9.75
C SER A 34 -1.53 7.71 8.78
N MET A 35 -2.21 8.29 7.79
CA MET A 35 -1.61 9.22 6.84
C MET A 35 -1.04 10.45 7.57
N GLN A 36 -1.82 11.04 8.47
CA GLN A 36 -1.41 12.21 9.24
C GLN A 36 -0.22 11.90 10.17
N ASN A 37 -0.25 10.77 10.88
CA ASN A 37 0.85 10.31 11.73
C ASN A 37 2.14 10.06 10.92
N ALA A 38 1.99 9.65 9.67
CA ALA A 38 3.08 9.50 8.71
C ALA A 38 3.56 10.83 8.09
N GLY A 39 3.01 11.98 8.51
CA GLY A 39 3.40 13.30 7.98
C GLY A 39 2.89 13.58 6.56
N ILE A 40 1.93 12.81 6.07
CA ILE A 40 1.34 12.96 4.74
C ILE A 40 0.28 14.06 4.79
N ARG A 41 0.27 14.94 3.78
CA ARG A 41 -0.74 16.02 3.68
C ARG A 41 -2.11 15.43 3.37
N ILE A 42 -3.07 15.66 4.26
CA ILE A 42 -4.45 15.14 4.16
C ILE A 42 -5.48 16.24 3.94
N PHE A 43 -5.19 17.48 4.35
CA PHE A 43 -6.12 18.59 4.21
C PHE A 43 -5.99 19.24 2.82
N ARG A 44 -7.10 19.75 2.29
CA ARG A 44 -7.17 20.29 0.92
C ARG A 44 -6.35 21.55 0.73
N ASP A 45 -6.20 22.35 1.78
CA ASP A 45 -5.43 23.58 1.81
C ASP A 45 -3.92 23.32 1.93
N GLU A 46 -3.50 22.11 2.30
CA GLU A 46 -2.10 21.73 2.43
C GLU A 46 -1.51 21.04 1.19
N LYS A 47 -2.33 20.79 0.16
CA LYS A 47 -1.92 20.03 -1.04
C LYS A 47 -2.59 20.56 -2.31
N PRO A 48 -1.93 20.49 -3.47
CA PRO A 48 -2.49 20.98 -4.73
C PRO A 48 -3.70 20.14 -5.16
N ASP A 49 -4.65 20.76 -5.87
CA ASP A 49 -5.85 20.08 -6.37
C ASP A 49 -5.59 19.30 -7.66
N ILE A 50 -4.85 18.19 -7.55
CA ILE A 50 -4.45 17.34 -8.69
C ILE A 50 -5.66 16.76 -9.45
N PHE A 51 -6.75 16.49 -8.75
CA PHE A 51 -7.97 15.86 -9.29
C PHE A 51 -9.04 16.88 -9.71
N SER A 52 -8.66 18.16 -9.84
CA SER A 52 -9.54 19.19 -10.40
C SER A 52 -9.99 18.81 -11.81
N SER A 53 -11.23 19.16 -12.17
CA SER A 53 -11.72 19.02 -13.55
C SER A 53 -10.94 19.88 -14.55
N THR A 54 -10.24 20.91 -14.07
CA THR A 54 -9.52 21.89 -14.91
C THR A 54 -8.07 21.51 -15.22
N GLY A 55 -7.51 20.49 -14.60
CA GLY A 55 -6.10 20.11 -14.77
C GLY A 55 -5.35 20.05 -13.43
N SER A 56 -4.08 19.64 -13.48
CA SER A 56 -3.19 19.75 -12.33
C SER A 56 -2.67 21.19 -12.23
N PRO A 57 -2.76 21.86 -11.07
CA PRO A 57 -2.22 23.22 -10.92
C PRO A 57 -0.70 23.24 -10.81
N VAL A 58 -0.07 22.08 -10.64
CA VAL A 58 1.39 21.93 -10.48
C VAL A 58 1.92 20.81 -11.39
N PRO A 59 3.18 20.92 -11.86
CA PRO A 59 3.80 19.88 -12.67
C PRO A 59 4.29 18.68 -11.84
N MET A 60 4.56 18.88 -10.55
CA MET A 60 5.07 17.87 -9.61
C MET A 60 4.56 18.12 -8.19
N LEU A 61 4.50 17.07 -7.37
CA LEU A 61 4.24 17.14 -5.94
C LEU A 61 5.56 17.23 -5.16
N GLU A 62 5.69 18.27 -4.34
CA GLU A 62 6.85 18.47 -3.46
C GLU A 62 6.82 17.55 -2.22
N TYR A 63 5.64 17.19 -1.75
CA TYR A 63 5.44 16.41 -0.53
C TYR A 63 4.43 15.28 -0.76
N PRO A 64 4.52 14.17 0.00
CA PRO A 64 3.50 13.14 0.00
C PRO A 64 2.12 13.71 0.36
N ALA A 65 1.11 13.36 -0.43
CA ALA A 65 -0.24 13.85 -0.28
C ALA A 65 -1.27 12.74 -0.49
N PHE A 66 -2.24 12.66 0.42
CA PHE A 66 -3.36 11.73 0.31
C PHE A 66 -4.59 12.42 -0.27
N TYR A 67 -5.23 11.78 -1.23
CA TYR A 67 -6.47 12.25 -1.85
C TYR A 67 -7.56 11.23 -1.59
N SER A 68 -8.59 11.64 -0.87
CA SER A 68 -9.73 10.78 -0.59
C SER A 68 -10.43 10.36 -1.88
N SER A 69 -11.15 9.25 -1.81
CA SER A 69 -12.02 8.79 -2.91
C SER A 69 -13.09 9.81 -3.28
N ARG A 70 -13.40 10.78 -2.42
CA ARG A 70 -14.29 11.90 -2.76
C ARG A 70 -13.59 12.91 -3.65
N GLU A 71 -12.37 13.33 -3.30
CA GLU A 71 -11.56 14.25 -4.10
C GLU A 71 -11.24 13.66 -5.47
N ILE A 72 -10.86 12.37 -5.53
CA ILE A 72 -10.59 11.71 -6.81
C ILE A 72 -11.82 11.71 -7.73
N LYS A 73 -13.03 11.69 -7.16
CA LYS A 73 -14.28 11.70 -7.95
C LYS A 73 -14.65 13.10 -8.47
N GLU A 74 -13.91 14.14 -8.10
CA GLU A 74 -14.13 15.51 -8.57
C GLU A 74 -13.66 15.72 -10.02
N ILE A 75 -12.93 14.76 -10.60
CA ILE A 75 -12.60 14.73 -12.05
C ILE A 75 -13.84 14.68 -12.97
N GLY A 76 -15.04 14.44 -12.42
CA GLY A 76 -16.29 14.49 -13.18
C GLY A 76 -16.69 13.15 -13.78
N ILE A 77 -17.04 13.12 -15.07
CA ILE A 77 -17.67 11.94 -15.72
C ILE A 77 -16.78 10.69 -15.64
N ASP A 78 -15.45 10.84 -15.67
CA ASP A 78 -14.52 9.73 -15.54
C ASP A 78 -14.60 9.03 -14.17
N ALA A 79 -15.08 9.73 -13.13
CA ALA A 79 -15.32 9.15 -11.82
C ALA A 79 -16.43 8.08 -11.82
N VAL A 80 -17.30 8.07 -12.83
CA VAL A 80 -18.33 7.03 -12.98
C VAL A 80 -17.69 5.64 -13.19
N LYS A 81 -16.50 5.60 -13.82
CA LYS A 81 -15.78 4.34 -14.13
C LYS A 81 -15.33 3.60 -12.87
N ILE A 82 -15.12 4.31 -11.77
CA ILE A 82 -14.64 3.78 -10.49
C ILE A 82 -15.77 3.62 -9.45
N ARG A 83 -17.03 3.78 -9.88
CA ARG A 83 -18.19 3.54 -9.02
C ARG A 83 -18.23 2.06 -8.60
N GLY A 84 -18.27 1.81 -7.30
CA GLY A 84 -18.27 0.46 -6.73
C GLY A 84 -16.93 0.06 -6.09
N SER A 85 -15.84 0.76 -6.39
CA SER A 85 -14.56 0.53 -5.72
C SER A 85 -14.64 0.81 -4.22
N ARG A 86 -13.91 0.01 -3.45
CA ARG A 86 -13.73 0.14 -2.00
C ARG A 86 -12.54 1.03 -1.62
N MET A 87 -11.84 1.62 -2.59
CA MET A 87 -10.74 2.52 -2.29
C MET A 87 -11.20 3.63 -1.35
N ALA A 88 -10.42 3.87 -0.30
CA ALA A 88 -10.60 5.02 0.57
C ALA A 88 -10.04 6.28 -0.07
N GLY A 89 -9.00 6.14 -0.91
CA GLY A 89 -8.32 7.21 -1.62
C GLY A 89 -7.03 6.72 -2.27
N ALA A 90 -6.19 7.66 -2.69
CA ALA A 90 -4.86 7.41 -3.23
C ALA A 90 -3.82 8.29 -2.54
N LEU A 91 -2.73 7.67 -2.12
CA LEU A 91 -1.52 8.35 -1.66
C LEU A 91 -0.59 8.57 -2.85
N LEU A 92 -0.21 9.82 -3.07
CA LEU A 92 0.78 10.22 -4.05
C LEU A 92 2.04 10.62 -3.29
N ALA A 93 3.13 9.89 -3.49
CA ALA A 93 4.42 10.15 -2.85
C ALA A 93 5.55 10.14 -3.89
N PRO A 94 6.74 10.65 -3.57
CA PRO A 94 7.90 10.55 -4.48
C PRO A 94 8.25 9.10 -4.86
N SER A 95 7.95 8.14 -3.98
CA SER A 95 8.16 6.70 -4.21
C SER A 95 7.13 6.04 -5.12
N GLY A 96 5.97 6.65 -5.36
CA GLY A 96 4.96 6.09 -6.23
C GLY A 96 3.52 6.49 -5.92
N ILE A 97 2.60 5.74 -6.50
CA ILE A 97 1.14 5.94 -6.40
C ILE A 97 0.57 4.72 -5.67
N PHE A 98 -0.13 4.95 -4.56
CA PHE A 98 -0.67 3.88 -3.72
C PHE A 98 -2.18 4.03 -3.54
N VAL A 99 -2.95 3.04 -4.00
CA VAL A 99 -4.39 2.99 -3.76
C VAL A 99 -4.63 2.44 -2.37
N ALA A 100 -5.23 3.25 -1.50
CA ALA A 100 -5.40 2.91 -0.09
C ALA A 100 -6.75 2.25 0.18
N TYR A 101 -6.70 1.17 0.94
CA TYR A 101 -7.85 0.36 1.36
C TYR A 101 -7.78 0.10 2.87
N ASN A 102 -8.95 -0.14 3.47
CA ASN A 102 -9.05 -0.52 4.89
C ASN A 102 -9.28 -2.04 5.01
N GLY A 103 -8.46 -2.71 5.82
CA GLY A 103 -8.37 -4.16 6.00
C GLY A 103 -9.59 -4.81 6.65
N ASP A 104 -10.35 -4.07 7.47
CA ASP A 104 -11.57 -4.57 8.11
C ASP A 104 -12.72 -4.79 7.11
N SER A 105 -12.48 -4.49 5.82
CA SER A 105 -13.35 -4.83 4.71
C SER A 105 -13.10 -6.24 4.13
N TYR A 106 -12.17 -7.03 4.66
CA TYR A 106 -11.82 -8.37 4.17
C TYR A 106 -13.02 -9.35 4.12
N THR A 107 -13.99 -9.19 5.01
CA THR A 107 -15.24 -9.99 4.99
C THR A 107 -16.22 -9.58 3.89
N MET A 108 -15.96 -8.47 3.18
CA MET A 108 -16.83 -7.96 2.12
C MET A 108 -16.30 -8.35 0.73
N LYS A 109 -17.20 -8.75 -0.17
CA LYS A 109 -16.85 -9.08 -1.56
C LYS A 109 -16.28 -7.84 -2.28
N TRP A 110 -15.04 -7.93 -2.73
CA TRP A 110 -14.40 -6.93 -3.58
C TRP A 110 -14.90 -7.08 -5.01
N ASP A 111 -15.29 -5.97 -5.65
CA ASP A 111 -15.59 -5.98 -7.09
C ASP A 111 -14.29 -5.83 -7.86
N TYR A 112 -13.73 -6.97 -8.27
CA TYR A 112 -12.52 -7.06 -9.07
C TYR A 112 -12.49 -6.05 -10.23
N ARG A 113 -13.60 -5.94 -10.99
CA ARG A 113 -13.64 -5.06 -12.16
C ARG A 113 -13.60 -3.59 -11.77
N ALA A 114 -14.20 -3.23 -10.64
CA ALA A 114 -14.17 -1.86 -10.14
C ALA A 114 -12.75 -1.45 -9.72
N GLU A 115 -12.00 -2.35 -9.07
CA GLU A 115 -10.66 -2.04 -8.60
C GLU A 115 -9.62 -1.94 -9.72
N ILE A 116 -9.72 -2.78 -10.76
CA ILE A 116 -8.87 -2.65 -11.95
C ILE A 116 -9.11 -1.31 -12.65
N LYS A 117 -10.38 -0.86 -12.72
CA LYS A 117 -10.70 0.45 -13.30
C LYS A 117 -10.08 1.60 -12.51
N VAL A 118 -10.00 1.49 -11.18
CA VAL A 118 -9.29 2.48 -10.35
C VAL A 118 -7.81 2.54 -10.71
N GLN A 119 -7.15 1.38 -10.76
CA GLN A 119 -5.73 1.31 -11.07
C GLN A 119 -5.42 1.91 -12.45
N VAL A 120 -6.22 1.54 -13.47
CA VAL A 120 -6.06 2.06 -14.84
C VAL A 120 -6.36 3.55 -14.92
N LEU A 121 -7.42 4.03 -14.26
CA LEU A 121 -7.76 5.44 -14.22
C LEU A 121 -6.63 6.26 -13.60
N LEU A 122 -6.14 5.87 -12.42
CA LEU A 122 -5.07 6.59 -11.74
C LEU A 122 -3.78 6.57 -12.54
N LYS A 123 -3.44 5.45 -13.18
CA LYS A 123 -2.28 5.36 -14.06
C LYS A 123 -2.39 6.32 -15.24
N LEU A 124 -3.51 6.32 -15.96
CA LEU A 124 -3.71 7.21 -17.11
C LEU A 124 -3.65 8.68 -16.67
N LEU A 125 -4.42 9.02 -15.63
CA LEU A 125 -4.54 10.39 -15.15
C LEU A 125 -3.21 10.92 -14.64
N LEU A 126 -2.53 10.19 -13.75
CA LEU A 126 -1.33 10.70 -13.08
C LEU A 126 -0.09 10.58 -13.96
N CYS A 127 0.11 9.44 -14.64
CA CYS A 127 1.33 9.18 -15.40
C CYS A 127 1.32 9.85 -16.78
N CYS A 128 0.15 10.15 -17.36
CA CYS A 128 0.06 10.71 -18.71
C CYS A 128 -0.47 12.15 -18.74
N GLU A 129 -1.40 12.54 -17.86
CA GLU A 129 -2.10 13.82 -18.00
C GLU A 129 -1.72 14.86 -16.94
N ARG A 130 -1.56 14.45 -15.67
CA ARG A 130 -1.48 15.38 -14.54
C ARG A 130 -0.06 15.61 -14.04
N LEU A 131 0.70 14.54 -13.88
CA LEU A 131 2.04 14.57 -13.27
C LEU A 131 3.02 13.67 -14.05
N PRO A 132 3.10 13.78 -15.39
CA PRO A 132 3.94 12.89 -16.20
C PRO A 132 5.42 13.00 -15.84
N ASP A 133 5.91 14.20 -15.51
CA ASP A 133 7.31 14.44 -15.16
C ASP A 133 7.73 13.66 -13.91
N GLN A 134 6.80 13.43 -12.98
CA GLN A 134 7.03 12.70 -11.75
C GLN A 134 6.70 11.21 -11.88
N TYR A 135 5.63 10.85 -12.59
CA TYR A 135 5.04 9.52 -12.54
C TYR A 135 5.01 8.76 -13.88
N ALA A 136 5.62 9.24 -14.96
CA ALA A 136 5.58 8.57 -16.27
C ALA A 136 5.94 7.07 -16.23
N ARG A 137 6.86 6.67 -15.35
CA ARG A 137 7.29 5.27 -15.16
C ARG A 137 6.78 4.64 -13.87
N ALA A 138 6.02 5.37 -13.07
CA ALA A 138 5.51 4.88 -11.81
C ALA A 138 4.47 3.78 -12.04
N LYS A 139 4.44 2.84 -11.11
CA LYS A 139 3.42 1.81 -11.04
C LYS A 139 2.41 2.19 -9.97
N VAL A 140 1.16 1.81 -10.18
CA VAL A 140 0.10 1.99 -9.20
C VAL A 140 0.08 0.74 -8.32
N SER A 141 0.43 0.92 -7.06
CA SER A 141 0.55 -0.10 -6.02
C SER A 141 -0.68 -0.10 -5.11
N GLY A 142 -0.97 -1.23 -4.46
CA GLY A 142 -2.02 -1.33 -3.45
C GLY A 142 -1.44 -1.07 -2.05
N LEU A 143 -2.24 -0.48 -1.17
CA LEU A 143 -1.92 -0.30 0.24
C LEU A 143 -3.13 -0.71 1.08
N LEU A 144 -3.00 -1.77 1.87
CA LEU A 144 -4.01 -2.21 2.83
C LEU A 144 -3.57 -1.79 4.23
N LEU A 145 -4.39 -0.98 4.90
CA LEU A 145 -4.23 -0.66 6.32
C LEU A 145 -5.15 -1.54 7.14
N GLY A 146 -4.60 -2.40 8.01
CA GLY A 146 -5.41 -3.34 8.79
C GLY A 146 -5.11 -3.32 10.28
N ASN A 147 -6.08 -3.78 11.07
CA ASN A 147 -5.99 -3.79 12.51
C ASN A 147 -5.19 -5.03 12.98
N GLY A 148 -3.88 -4.86 13.11
CA GLY A 148 -2.92 -5.90 13.52
C GLY A 148 -2.59 -6.93 12.42
N LEU A 149 -1.61 -7.80 12.68
CA LEU A 149 -1.06 -8.71 11.66
C LEU A 149 -1.89 -9.97 11.42
N GLU A 150 -2.87 -10.30 12.26
CA GLU A 150 -3.66 -11.52 12.08
C GLU A 150 -4.47 -11.49 10.78
N HIS A 151 -4.96 -10.31 10.39
CA HIS A 151 -5.64 -10.12 9.11
C HIS A 151 -4.72 -10.41 7.92
N PHE A 152 -3.44 -10.01 7.99
CA PHE A 152 -2.46 -10.33 6.95
C PHE A 152 -2.26 -11.84 6.81
N TYR A 153 -2.14 -12.57 7.93
CA TYR A 153 -2.06 -14.04 7.92
C TYR A 153 -3.30 -14.65 7.25
N GLN A 154 -4.49 -14.21 7.63
CA GLN A 154 -5.74 -14.73 7.06
C GLN A 154 -5.84 -14.52 5.55
N ILE A 155 -5.34 -13.39 5.02
CA ILE A 155 -5.30 -13.14 3.57
C ILE A 155 -4.43 -14.19 2.86
N LEU A 156 -3.27 -14.51 3.42
CA LEU A 156 -2.32 -15.45 2.83
C LEU A 156 -2.74 -16.92 3.01
N SER A 157 -3.24 -17.29 4.20
CA SER A 157 -3.64 -18.67 4.52
C SER A 157 -4.99 -19.07 3.93
N ALA A 158 -5.88 -18.12 3.63
CA ALA A 158 -7.18 -18.42 3.02
C ALA A 158 -7.11 -18.67 1.50
N ALA A 159 -5.92 -18.81 0.92
CA ALA A 159 -5.70 -18.98 -0.51
C ALA A 159 -6.48 -20.14 -1.15
N ASP A 160 -6.88 -21.15 -0.35
CA ASP A 160 -7.60 -22.36 -0.76
C ASP A 160 -9.12 -22.32 -0.53
N THR A 161 -9.68 -21.22 -0.01
CA THR A 161 -11.12 -21.11 0.24
C THR A 161 -11.82 -20.15 -0.73
N ALA A 162 -13.10 -20.41 -1.00
CA ALA A 162 -13.96 -19.61 -1.91
C ALA A 162 -14.15 -18.14 -1.50
N SER A 163 -13.56 -17.71 -0.38
CA SER A 163 -13.51 -16.33 0.14
C SER A 163 -12.33 -15.52 -0.39
N ARG A 164 -11.51 -16.07 -1.29
CA ARG A 164 -10.36 -15.39 -1.92
C ARG A 164 -10.63 -13.90 -2.15
N CYS A 165 -9.83 -13.05 -1.53
CA CYS A 165 -9.53 -11.73 -2.05
C CYS A 165 -8.64 -11.90 -3.31
N PHE A 166 -9.15 -12.59 -4.35
CA PHE A 166 -8.45 -12.92 -5.60
C PHE A 166 -7.69 -11.71 -6.11
N PHE A 167 -8.34 -10.55 -6.10
CA PHE A 167 -7.77 -9.28 -6.49
C PHE A 167 -6.37 -8.97 -5.90
N LEU A 168 -6.10 -9.33 -4.64
CA LEU A 168 -4.81 -9.09 -3.96
C LEU A 168 -3.69 -10.02 -4.44
N LEU A 169 -4.04 -11.22 -4.94
CA LEU A 169 -3.09 -12.30 -5.26
C LEU A 169 -3.01 -12.63 -6.77
N ASP A 170 -3.93 -12.12 -7.58
CA ASP A 170 -4.07 -12.41 -9.03
C ASP A 170 -3.10 -11.60 -9.92
N GLY A 171 -2.11 -10.94 -9.32
CA GLY A 171 -1.01 -10.29 -10.05
C GLY A 171 -1.32 -8.93 -10.72
N ASN A 172 -2.53 -8.38 -10.52
CA ASN A 172 -2.89 -7.07 -11.10
C ASN A 172 -2.10 -5.92 -10.52
N TYR A 173 -1.83 -6.00 -9.22
CA TYR A 173 -0.88 -5.14 -8.55
C TYR A 173 0.46 -5.85 -8.52
N GLU A 174 1.48 -5.18 -9.03
CA GLU A 174 2.86 -5.66 -8.87
C GLU A 174 3.25 -5.72 -7.39
N HIS A 175 2.82 -4.69 -6.65
CA HIS A 175 3.00 -4.54 -5.22
C HIS A 175 1.67 -4.28 -4.54
N PHE A 176 1.40 -5.03 -3.48
CA PHE A 176 0.27 -4.77 -2.59
C PHE A 176 0.75 -4.83 -1.14
N TYR A 177 1.05 -3.66 -0.58
CA TYR A 177 1.62 -3.55 0.76
C TYR A 177 0.55 -3.68 1.83
N TYR A 178 0.91 -4.32 2.94
CA TYR A 178 0.09 -4.41 4.14
C TYR A 178 0.77 -3.67 5.28
N LEU A 179 0.13 -2.64 5.83
CA LEU A 179 0.62 -1.96 7.03
C LEU A 179 -0.42 -2.05 8.15
N THR A 180 0.05 -2.11 9.38
CA THR A 180 -0.83 -2.12 10.56
C THR A 180 -1.34 -0.71 10.86
N ASN A 181 -2.55 -0.61 11.38
CA ASN A 181 -3.13 0.66 11.81
C ASN A 181 -2.65 1.01 13.24
N ASP A 182 -1.34 1.13 13.40
CA ASP A 182 -0.65 1.46 14.65
C ASP A 182 0.70 2.13 14.36
N HIS A 183 1.46 2.42 15.41
CA HIS A 183 2.78 3.06 15.33
C HIS A 183 3.75 2.36 14.36
N TYR A 184 3.71 1.03 14.30
CA TYR A 184 4.56 0.27 13.39
C TYR A 184 4.21 0.59 11.94
N GLY A 185 2.93 0.52 11.58
CA GLY A 185 2.50 0.81 10.23
C GLY A 185 2.61 2.28 9.85
N ASP A 186 2.41 3.21 10.78
CA ASP A 186 2.65 4.65 10.55
C ASP A 186 4.12 4.91 10.19
N THR A 187 5.05 4.25 10.87
CA THR A 187 6.49 4.36 10.60
C THR A 187 6.87 3.70 9.28
N LEU A 188 6.29 2.54 8.96
CA LEU A 188 6.49 1.92 7.66
C LEU A 188 5.86 2.74 6.52
N LEU A 189 4.77 3.46 6.78
CA LEU A 189 4.15 4.36 5.81
C LEU A 189 5.05 5.57 5.52
N LYS A 190 5.73 6.12 6.54
CA LYS A 190 6.79 7.13 6.37
C LYS A 190 7.92 6.60 5.49
N LEU A 191 8.41 5.39 5.80
CA LEU A 191 9.45 4.74 5.00
C LEU A 191 9.00 4.54 3.55
N LEU A 192 7.78 4.04 3.35
CA LEU A 192 7.19 3.82 2.03
C LEU A 192 7.13 5.11 1.20
N CYS A 193 6.94 6.26 1.83
CA CYS A 193 6.92 7.57 1.18
C CYS A 193 8.32 8.14 0.87
N SER A 194 9.39 7.58 1.45
CA SER A 194 10.77 8.07 1.32
C SER A 194 11.63 7.13 0.48
N PRO A 195 11.84 7.44 -0.82
CA PRO A 195 12.75 6.67 -1.67
C PRO A 195 14.18 6.61 -1.11
N GLU A 196 14.65 7.71 -0.51
CA GLU A 196 16.00 7.83 0.05
C GLU A 196 16.19 6.86 1.23
N ASN A 197 15.29 6.89 2.21
CA ASN A 197 15.37 6.00 3.37
C ASN A 197 15.16 4.53 2.96
N THR A 198 14.28 4.27 2.00
CA THR A 198 14.06 2.91 1.47
C THR A 198 15.31 2.40 0.76
N ALA A 199 15.99 3.23 -0.03
CA ALA A 199 17.24 2.89 -0.71
C ALA A 199 18.39 2.68 0.27
N GLU A 200 18.52 3.54 1.29
CA GLU A 200 19.55 3.40 2.33
C GLU A 200 19.35 2.11 3.15
N LEU A 201 18.11 1.81 3.55
CA LEU A 201 17.78 0.53 4.20
C LEU A 201 18.10 -0.65 3.28
N GLY A 202 17.70 -0.59 2.01
CA GLY A 202 18.01 -1.62 1.02
C GLY A 202 19.51 -1.86 0.87
N HIS A 203 20.31 -0.78 0.81
CA HIS A 203 21.76 -0.87 0.73
C HIS A 203 22.38 -1.53 1.96
N MET A 204 21.90 -1.20 3.17
CA MET A 204 22.33 -1.87 4.39
C MET A 204 21.96 -3.35 4.40
N LEU A 205 20.75 -3.70 4.00
CA LEU A 205 20.29 -5.08 3.98
C LEU A 205 21.05 -5.93 2.96
N MET A 206 21.49 -5.34 1.84
CA MET A 206 22.30 -6.01 0.84
C MET A 206 23.72 -6.37 1.31
N GLN A 207 24.20 -5.82 2.44
CA GLN A 207 25.53 -6.12 2.94
C GLN A 207 25.65 -7.60 3.33
N GLY A 208 26.52 -8.34 2.63
CA GLY A 208 26.72 -9.77 2.87
C GLY A 208 25.88 -10.69 1.98
N PHE A 209 25.10 -10.14 1.04
CA PHE A 209 24.38 -10.91 0.02
C PHE A 209 24.91 -10.64 -1.38
N TYR A 210 24.68 -11.60 -2.28
CA TYR A 210 24.91 -11.42 -3.71
C TYR A 210 23.68 -10.77 -4.38
N PRO A 211 23.88 -10.01 -5.46
CA PRO A 211 22.78 -9.44 -6.23
C PRO A 211 21.77 -10.49 -6.74
N LYS A 212 20.54 -10.04 -6.98
CA LYS A 212 19.47 -10.83 -7.61
C LYS A 212 19.94 -11.55 -8.88
N ASP A 213 19.59 -12.83 -9.00
CA ASP A 213 19.78 -13.60 -10.23
C ASP A 213 18.49 -13.58 -11.06
N THR A 214 18.52 -12.91 -12.22
CA THR A 214 17.38 -12.83 -13.13
C THR A 214 17.03 -14.17 -13.80
N GLY A 215 17.94 -15.15 -13.78
CA GLY A 215 17.71 -16.49 -14.31
C GLY A 215 16.96 -17.41 -13.35
N LEU A 216 16.90 -17.08 -12.06
CA LEU A 216 16.20 -17.87 -11.05
C LEU A 216 14.69 -17.52 -11.05
N PRO A 217 13.78 -18.46 -11.37
CA PRO A 217 12.35 -18.20 -11.42
C PRO A 217 11.71 -18.23 -10.02
N ILE A 218 12.31 -17.52 -9.07
CA ILE A 218 11.84 -17.34 -7.69
C ILE A 218 11.81 -15.84 -7.42
N GLU A 219 10.75 -15.33 -6.78
CA GLU A 219 10.69 -13.94 -6.34
C GLU A 219 11.73 -13.68 -5.25
N HIS A 220 12.76 -12.88 -5.52
CA HIS A 220 13.80 -12.55 -4.52
C HIS A 220 14.44 -11.18 -4.81
N ASP A 221 15.14 -10.66 -3.81
CA ASP A 221 15.90 -9.41 -3.87
C ASP A 221 17.41 -9.67 -3.89
N ALA A 222 17.87 -10.76 -3.27
CA ALA A 222 19.27 -11.11 -3.16
C ALA A 222 19.48 -12.63 -3.05
N LEU A 223 20.74 -13.08 -3.09
CA LEU A 223 21.12 -14.46 -2.83
C LEU A 223 22.05 -14.55 -1.61
N ASP A 224 21.88 -15.58 -0.78
CA ASP A 224 22.79 -15.89 0.31
C ASP A 224 24.11 -16.50 -0.17
N GLN A 225 25.03 -16.75 0.77
CA GLN A 225 26.35 -17.32 0.46
C GLN A 225 26.29 -18.72 -0.17
N ASN A 226 25.17 -19.43 0.02
CA ASN A 226 24.91 -20.75 -0.52
C ASN A 226 24.10 -20.72 -1.82
N GLY A 227 23.75 -19.53 -2.32
CA GLY A 227 22.90 -19.34 -3.51
C GLY A 227 21.40 -19.53 -3.24
N ASN A 228 20.95 -19.54 -1.98
CA ASN A 228 19.53 -19.56 -1.67
C ASN A 228 18.92 -18.16 -1.83
N PRO A 229 17.68 -18.07 -2.32
CA PRO A 229 17.00 -16.80 -2.51
C PRO A 229 16.65 -16.10 -1.19
N VAL A 230 16.87 -14.79 -1.15
CA VAL A 230 16.59 -13.89 -0.03
C VAL A 230 15.58 -12.84 -0.46
N LEU A 231 14.47 -12.73 0.27
CA LEU A 231 13.40 -11.75 0.05
C LEU A 231 13.40 -10.71 1.16
N PHE A 232 13.35 -9.43 0.79
CA PHE A 232 13.12 -8.32 1.72
C PHE A 232 11.61 -8.11 1.89
N GLY A 233 11.04 -8.73 2.92
CA GLY A 233 9.61 -8.78 3.20
C GLY A 233 9.10 -7.71 4.18
N TYR A 234 9.90 -6.69 4.50
CA TYR A 234 9.62 -5.75 5.58
C TYR A 234 8.41 -4.81 5.34
N PHE A 235 7.95 -4.65 4.09
CA PHE A 235 6.69 -3.97 3.76
C PHE A 235 5.46 -4.88 3.69
N LEU A 236 5.62 -6.18 4.00
CA LEU A 236 4.56 -7.19 3.91
C LEU A 236 3.81 -7.14 2.56
N ASP A 237 4.58 -7.13 1.48
CA ASP A 237 4.03 -7.15 0.12
C ASP A 237 3.38 -8.52 -0.14
N ILE A 238 2.05 -8.54 -0.05
CA ILE A 238 1.21 -9.74 -0.06
C ILE A 238 1.51 -10.63 -1.28
N PRO A 239 1.40 -10.14 -2.54
CA PRO A 239 1.64 -10.98 -3.70
C PRO A 239 3.10 -11.43 -3.82
N ARG A 240 4.09 -10.61 -3.42
CA ARG A 240 5.51 -11.01 -3.46
C ARG A 240 5.82 -12.13 -2.48
N ILE A 241 5.37 -11.99 -1.23
CA ILE A 241 5.57 -13.02 -0.19
C ILE A 241 4.88 -14.33 -0.60
N ASN A 242 3.67 -14.25 -1.14
CA ASN A 242 2.98 -15.43 -1.65
C ASN A 242 3.74 -16.10 -2.79
N ARG A 243 4.17 -15.35 -3.82
CA ARG A 243 4.97 -15.89 -4.94
C ARG A 243 6.28 -16.53 -4.47
N PHE A 244 6.97 -15.89 -3.53
CA PHE A 244 8.21 -16.44 -2.95
C PHE A 244 7.95 -17.77 -2.26
N HIS A 245 6.97 -17.81 -1.36
CA HIS A 245 6.61 -19.03 -0.63
C HIS A 245 6.18 -20.17 -1.58
N THR A 246 5.28 -19.89 -2.52
CA THR A 246 4.83 -20.89 -3.51
C THR A 246 5.98 -21.39 -4.39
N ALA A 247 6.88 -20.51 -4.84
CA ALA A 247 8.02 -20.91 -5.66
C ALA A 247 9.02 -21.79 -4.90
N LEU A 248 9.27 -21.50 -3.61
CA LEU A 248 10.07 -22.35 -2.74
C LEU A 248 9.44 -23.73 -2.53
N GLN A 249 8.11 -23.78 -2.33
CA GLN A 249 7.36 -25.04 -2.24
C GLN A 249 7.49 -25.88 -3.50
N LEU A 250 7.22 -25.29 -4.66
CA LEU A 250 7.22 -26.00 -5.94
C LEU A 250 8.61 -26.50 -6.35
N GLN A 251 9.66 -25.82 -5.93
CA GLN A 251 11.05 -26.18 -6.26
C GLN A 251 11.75 -26.97 -5.14
N GLU A 252 11.05 -27.28 -4.05
CA GLU A 252 11.60 -27.95 -2.86
C GLU A 252 12.88 -27.26 -2.34
N ARG A 253 12.90 -25.93 -2.40
CA ARG A 253 14.02 -25.09 -1.97
C ARG A 253 13.73 -24.42 -0.64
N THR A 254 14.81 -24.03 0.03
CA THR A 254 14.74 -23.12 1.17
C THR A 254 15.12 -21.71 0.75
N GLY A 255 14.71 -20.72 1.53
CA GLY A 255 15.07 -19.33 1.32
C GLY A 255 15.11 -18.56 2.63
N THR A 256 15.49 -17.29 2.56
CA THR A 256 15.49 -16.39 3.73
C THR A 256 14.54 -15.22 3.49
N LEU A 257 13.76 -14.86 4.51
CA LEU A 257 12.93 -13.66 4.50
C LEU A 257 13.44 -12.69 5.56
N ILE A 258 13.74 -11.47 5.13
CA ILE A 258 14.13 -10.37 6.02
C ILE A 258 12.90 -9.51 6.33
N CYS A 259 12.55 -9.40 7.61
CA CYS A 259 11.38 -8.66 8.09
C CYS A 259 11.72 -7.90 9.38
N PHE A 260 10.81 -7.07 9.88
CA PHE A 260 10.96 -6.52 11.22
C PHE A 260 10.67 -7.58 12.30
N ASP A 261 11.28 -7.41 13.46
CA ASP A 261 11.09 -8.28 14.64
C ASP A 261 9.60 -8.51 14.98
N PHE A 262 8.77 -7.46 14.97
CA PHE A 262 7.32 -7.58 15.24
C PHE A 262 6.54 -8.36 14.17
N GLN A 263 7.10 -8.52 12.95
CA GLN A 263 6.48 -9.24 11.83
C GLN A 263 6.84 -10.73 11.81
N LYS A 264 7.92 -11.12 12.51
CA LYS A 264 8.49 -12.48 12.40
C LYS A 264 7.46 -13.57 12.70
N GLU A 265 6.71 -13.42 13.78
CA GLU A 265 5.80 -14.47 14.27
C GLU A 265 4.71 -14.80 13.23
N VAL A 266 4.11 -13.78 12.63
CA VAL A 266 3.04 -13.98 11.64
C VAL A 266 3.58 -14.61 10.35
N LEU A 267 4.76 -14.19 9.90
CA LEU A 267 5.39 -14.73 8.70
C LEU A 267 5.88 -16.16 8.92
N HIS A 268 6.40 -16.47 10.10
CA HIS A 268 6.81 -17.81 10.49
C HIS A 268 5.62 -18.78 10.50
N ARG A 269 4.46 -18.36 11.04
CA ARG A 269 3.22 -19.15 10.96
C ARG A 269 2.81 -19.47 9.53
N PHE A 270 3.03 -18.55 8.58
CA PHE A 270 2.67 -18.74 7.18
C PHE A 270 3.68 -19.62 6.41
N CYS A 271 4.98 -19.32 6.49
CA CYS A 271 6.00 -19.91 5.61
C CYS A 271 7.23 -20.52 6.31
N GLY A 272 7.19 -20.67 7.64
CA GLY A 272 8.36 -21.11 8.45
C GLY A 272 8.87 -22.52 8.17
N GLY A 273 8.13 -23.37 7.45
CA GLY A 273 8.60 -24.69 7.05
C GLY A 273 9.74 -24.69 6.01
N GLN A 274 9.87 -23.61 5.21
CA GLN A 274 10.84 -23.51 4.11
C GLN A 274 11.68 -22.23 4.16
N VAL A 275 11.28 -21.29 5.01
CA VAL A 275 11.85 -19.95 5.05
C VAL A 275 12.54 -19.73 6.39
N GLY A 276 13.84 -19.45 6.34
CA GLY A 276 14.59 -18.88 7.45
C GLY A 276 14.29 -17.39 7.63
N PHE A 277 14.40 -16.88 8.85
CA PHE A 277 14.09 -15.48 9.14
C PHE A 277 15.30 -14.72 9.65
N SER A 278 15.56 -13.57 9.03
CA SER A 278 16.45 -12.53 9.56
C SER A 278 15.60 -11.32 9.96
N THR A 279 15.84 -10.77 11.15
CA THR A 279 15.01 -9.69 11.70
C THR A 279 15.75 -8.38 11.82
N ILE A 280 15.10 -7.31 11.38
CA ILE A 280 15.48 -5.93 11.64
C ILE A 280 14.83 -5.51 12.95
N SER A 281 15.61 -4.96 13.88
CA SER A 281 15.03 -4.40 15.11
C SER A 281 14.29 -3.10 14.78
N PHE A 282 12.97 -3.08 15.01
CA PHE A 282 12.16 -1.90 14.69
C PHE A 282 12.62 -0.67 15.47
N GLU A 283 12.89 -0.80 16.77
CA GLU A 283 13.34 0.31 17.62
C GLU A 283 14.66 0.92 17.13
N LYS A 284 15.63 0.09 16.73
CA LYS A 284 16.91 0.57 16.20
C LYS A 284 16.76 1.23 14.83
N PHE A 285 15.90 0.66 13.99
CA PHE A 285 15.56 1.22 12.69
C PHE A 285 14.92 2.60 12.86
N GLU A 286 13.87 2.70 13.68
CA GLU A 286 13.13 3.94 13.89
C GLU A 286 14.05 5.06 14.38
N ARG A 287 14.85 4.81 15.42
CA ARG A 287 15.81 5.81 15.94
C ARG A 287 16.82 6.30 14.92
N ARG A 288 17.17 5.47 13.94
CA ARG A 288 18.14 5.82 12.90
C ARG A 288 17.52 6.64 11.78
N PHE A 289 16.35 6.21 11.31
CA PHE A 289 15.73 6.76 10.10
C PHE A 289 14.72 7.89 10.38
N PHE A 290 14.19 7.94 11.60
CA PHE A 290 13.17 8.90 12.03
C PHE A 290 13.48 9.40 13.46
N PRO A 291 14.61 10.10 13.68
CA PRO A 291 15.04 10.58 14.99
C PRO A 291 14.16 11.71 15.56
#